data_AF-A0A7C7HX33-F1
#
_entry.id   AF-A0A7C7HX33-F1
#
_cell.length_a   1.000
_cell.length_b   1.000
_cell.length_c   1.000
_cell.angle_alpha   90.00
_cell.angle_beta   90.00
_cell.angle_gamma   90.00
#
_symmetry.space_group_name_H-M   'P 1'
#
loop_
_entity.id
_entity.type
_entity.pdbx_description
1 polymer ?
#
loop_
_entity_poly.entity_id
_entity_poly.type
_entity_poly.pdbx_seq_one_letter_code
_entity_poly.pdbx_strand_id
1 'polypeptide(L)'
;SRYGGLKQLDTVGPSGETIFDYSVYDAIEAGFNKVVFIIRKDFEQEFKSMVTEKYIGKIQVEFVFQDLHDLPDGFSCPAGREKPWGTGQAILSAADLIQEPFAAINGDDFYGRESFKAVADYYNKDADQFSMVAFQLDKTLSNFGGVTRGLCSLQDGKLDTIIETDNLQKTDHGVSSNRDVDLDGSEPVSMNMWGFTPSLFDYLRDMFVDFLKENGQEMKSEYLIPSVVNDLIQSGQEDVHVLRSAASWFGVTYKEDKSFVMGEIQNLVHRGEYPEKLFG
;
A
#
# COMPACT_ATOMS: atom_id res chain seq x y z
N SER A 1 3.15 17.69 -1.93
CA SER A 1 4.02 16.54 -2.31
C SER A 1 5.47 16.99 -2.23
N ARG A 2 6.35 16.23 -1.55
CA ARG A 2 7.81 16.49 -1.51
C ARG A 2 8.49 16.24 -2.87
N TYR A 3 7.77 15.67 -3.84
CA TYR A 3 8.29 15.19 -5.13
C TYR A 3 7.86 16.04 -6.34
N GLY A 4 6.93 17.00 -6.20
CA GLY A 4 6.60 17.99 -7.23
C GLY A 4 5.95 17.47 -8.53
N GLY A 5 5.55 16.19 -8.60
CA GLY A 5 4.90 15.56 -9.76
C GLY A 5 4.23 14.21 -9.43
N LEU A 6 3.71 13.51 -10.45
CA LEU A 6 3.10 12.18 -10.34
C LEU A 6 4.17 11.08 -10.24
N LYS A 7 4.65 10.86 -9.01
CA LYS A 7 5.64 9.84 -8.67
C LYS A 7 5.28 8.45 -9.22
N GLN A 8 4.01 8.08 -9.23
CA GLN A 8 3.54 6.76 -9.71
C GLN A 8 3.81 6.54 -11.21
N LEU A 9 3.85 7.61 -12.01
CA LEU A 9 4.04 7.53 -13.47
C LEU A 9 5.52 7.58 -13.88
N ASP A 10 6.44 7.69 -12.93
CA ASP A 10 7.86 7.68 -13.23
C ASP A 10 8.31 6.30 -13.70
N THR A 11 8.99 6.30 -14.84
CA THR A 11 9.59 5.10 -15.37
C THR A 11 10.85 4.76 -14.58
N VAL A 12 10.99 3.48 -14.26
CA VAL A 12 12.06 2.88 -13.47
C VAL A 12 12.66 1.64 -14.15
N GLY A 13 11.91 0.99 -15.05
CA GLY A 13 12.35 -0.18 -15.81
C GLY A 13 13.10 0.16 -17.10
N PRO A 14 13.88 -0.79 -17.64
CA PRO A 14 14.71 -0.59 -18.82
C PRO A 14 13.90 -0.34 -20.11
N SER A 15 12.63 -0.77 -20.18
CA SER A 15 11.74 -0.51 -21.32
C SER A 15 10.65 0.53 -21.00
N GLY A 16 10.86 1.35 -19.96
CA GLY A 16 9.94 2.42 -19.60
C GLY A 16 8.82 1.99 -18.64
N GLU A 17 8.98 0.88 -17.93
CA GLU A 17 8.01 0.41 -16.95
C GLU A 17 8.00 1.28 -15.69
N THR A 18 6.83 1.48 -15.10
CA THR A 18 6.64 2.13 -13.80
C THR A 18 6.79 1.12 -12.65
N ILE A 19 6.81 1.58 -11.40
CA ILE A 19 6.82 0.67 -10.24
C ILE A 19 5.57 -0.22 -10.22
N PHE A 20 4.39 0.34 -10.46
CA PHE A 20 3.15 -0.43 -10.44
C PHE A 20 3.06 -1.44 -11.60
N ASP A 21 3.78 -1.25 -12.71
CA ASP A 21 3.89 -2.26 -13.77
C ASP A 21 4.50 -3.57 -13.21
N TYR A 22 5.52 -3.48 -12.34
CA TYR A 22 6.08 -4.65 -11.67
C TYR A 22 5.08 -5.28 -10.68
N SER A 23 4.34 -4.46 -9.93
CA SER A 23 3.29 -4.95 -9.03
C SER A 23 2.20 -5.72 -9.77
N VAL A 24 1.74 -5.21 -10.93
CA VAL A 24 0.74 -5.89 -11.76
C VAL A 24 1.32 -7.18 -12.36
N TYR A 25 2.58 -7.14 -12.82
CA TYR A 25 3.25 -8.32 -13.36
C TYR A 25 3.35 -9.43 -12.32
N ASP A 26 3.82 -9.12 -11.12
CA ASP A 26 3.93 -10.09 -10.03
C ASP A 26 2.57 -10.57 -9.52
N ALA A 27 1.55 -9.71 -9.51
CA ALA A 27 0.18 -10.11 -9.17
C ALA A 27 -0.36 -11.12 -10.18
N ILE A 28 -0.15 -10.91 -11.48
CA ILE A 28 -0.55 -11.87 -12.53
C ILE A 28 0.16 -13.21 -12.34
N GLU A 29 1.48 -13.19 -12.12
CA GLU A 29 2.27 -14.41 -11.88
C GLU A 29 1.84 -15.15 -10.60
N ALA A 30 1.38 -14.42 -9.59
CA ALA A 30 0.83 -14.98 -8.35
C ALA A 30 -0.62 -15.49 -8.49
N GLY A 31 -1.30 -15.23 -9.62
CA GLY A 31 -2.64 -15.72 -9.91
C GLY A 31 -3.78 -14.73 -9.63
N PHE A 32 -3.49 -13.46 -9.36
CA PHE A 32 -4.52 -12.42 -9.32
C PHE A 32 -5.10 -12.19 -10.73
N ASN A 33 -6.42 -12.02 -10.81
CA ASN A 33 -7.13 -11.93 -12.08
C ASN A 33 -7.77 -10.55 -12.35
N LYS A 34 -7.80 -9.67 -11.34
CA LYS A 34 -8.36 -8.32 -11.41
C LYS A 34 -7.48 -7.35 -10.62
N VAL A 35 -7.25 -6.17 -11.20
CA VAL A 35 -6.66 -5.01 -10.54
C VAL A 35 -7.63 -3.84 -10.58
N VAL A 36 -7.82 -3.20 -9.42
CA VAL A 36 -8.64 -2.00 -9.29
C VAL A 36 -7.70 -0.83 -8.96
N PHE A 37 -7.61 0.13 -9.87
CA PHE A 37 -6.80 1.33 -9.65
C PHE A 37 -7.64 2.43 -9.01
N ILE A 38 -7.22 2.88 -7.83
CA ILE A 38 -7.82 4.02 -7.14
C ILE A 38 -7.04 5.27 -7.54
N ILE A 39 -7.66 6.13 -8.33
CA ILE A 39 -7.02 7.32 -8.90
C ILE A 39 -7.81 8.59 -8.57
N ARG A 40 -7.19 9.74 -8.80
CA ARG A 40 -7.92 11.01 -8.82
C ARG A 40 -8.45 11.28 -10.23
N LYS A 41 -9.62 11.92 -10.29
CA LYS A 41 -10.37 12.15 -11.54
C LYS A 41 -9.63 13.06 -12.53
N ASP A 42 -8.80 13.97 -12.03
CA ASP A 42 -7.98 14.88 -12.82
C ASP A 42 -6.91 14.18 -13.68
N PHE A 43 -6.57 12.92 -13.38
CA PHE A 43 -5.57 12.14 -14.14
C PHE A 43 -6.15 10.93 -14.88
N GLU A 44 -7.49 10.81 -14.96
CA GLU A 44 -8.16 9.65 -15.54
C GLU A 44 -7.67 9.34 -16.96
N GLN A 45 -7.66 10.33 -17.85
CA GLN A 45 -7.35 10.13 -19.26
C GLN A 45 -5.89 9.71 -19.48
N GLU A 46 -4.95 10.37 -18.79
CA GLU A 46 -3.52 10.07 -18.87
C GLU A 46 -3.25 8.66 -18.33
N PHE A 47 -3.82 8.34 -17.17
CA PHE A 47 -3.65 7.05 -16.52
C PHE A 47 -4.24 5.91 -17.35
N LYS A 48 -5.47 6.07 -17.85
CA LYS A 48 -6.12 5.06 -18.74
C LYS A 48 -5.33 4.85 -20.02
N SER A 49 -4.80 5.90 -20.63
CA SER A 49 -4.00 5.78 -21.86
C SER A 49 -2.70 5.00 -21.62
N MET A 50 -2.07 5.20 -20.46
CA MET A 50 -0.86 4.47 -20.10
C MET A 50 -1.15 3.00 -19.75
N VAL A 51 -2.20 2.76 -18.96
CA VAL A 51 -2.44 1.45 -18.33
C VAL A 51 -3.21 0.49 -19.22
N THR A 52 -4.27 0.97 -19.89
CA THR A 52 -5.26 0.07 -20.49
C THR A 52 -4.63 -0.77 -21.58
N GLU A 53 -3.85 -0.17 -22.49
CA GLU A 53 -3.20 -0.89 -23.59
C GLU A 53 -2.17 -1.93 -23.12
N LYS A 54 -1.41 -1.62 -22.06
CA LYS A 54 -0.37 -2.51 -21.53
C LYS A 54 -0.93 -3.82 -20.98
N TYR A 55 -2.11 -3.80 -20.39
CA TYR A 55 -2.67 -4.94 -19.64
C TYR A 55 -3.79 -5.68 -20.39
N ILE A 56 -4.13 -5.27 -21.62
CA ILE A 56 -5.19 -5.92 -22.41
C ILE A 56 -4.92 -7.42 -22.53
N GLY A 57 -5.91 -8.22 -22.13
CA GLY A 57 -5.84 -9.68 -22.21
C GLY A 57 -4.87 -10.34 -21.22
N LYS A 58 -4.34 -9.58 -20.25
CA LYS A 58 -3.44 -10.07 -19.20
C LYS A 58 -4.14 -10.14 -17.84
N ILE A 59 -4.90 -9.11 -17.48
CA ILE A 59 -5.65 -9.01 -16.22
C ILE A 59 -6.89 -8.13 -16.44
N GLN A 60 -7.97 -8.35 -15.68
CA GLN A 60 -9.10 -7.40 -15.67
C GLN A 60 -8.64 -6.11 -14.98
N VAL A 61 -8.91 -4.97 -15.62
CA VAL A 61 -8.54 -3.65 -15.11
C VAL A 61 -9.79 -2.83 -14.88
N GLU A 62 -9.95 -2.34 -13.65
CA GLU A 62 -11.01 -1.40 -13.27
C GLU A 62 -10.41 -0.12 -12.68
N PHE A 63 -11.19 0.96 -12.70
CA PHE A 63 -10.79 2.25 -12.14
C PHE A 63 -11.88 2.78 -11.22
N VAL A 64 -11.48 3.26 -10.04
CA VAL A 64 -12.34 3.99 -9.12
C VAL A 64 -11.71 5.32 -8.74
N PHE A 65 -12.54 6.24 -8.26
CA PHE A 65 -12.12 7.59 -7.96
C PHE A 65 -12.26 7.88 -6.48
N GLN A 66 -11.17 8.31 -5.87
CA GLN A 66 -11.22 8.88 -4.53
C GLN A 66 -11.73 10.33 -4.61
N ASP A 67 -13.02 10.54 -4.32
CA ASP A 67 -13.65 11.86 -4.30
C ASP A 67 -13.73 12.42 -2.86
N LEU A 68 -13.48 13.71 -2.68
CA LEU A 68 -13.65 14.39 -1.39
C LEU A 68 -15.11 14.52 -0.97
N HIS A 69 -16.02 14.47 -1.94
CA HIS A 69 -17.46 14.64 -1.75
C HIS A 69 -18.22 13.31 -1.65
N ASP A 70 -17.55 12.17 -1.86
CA ASP A 70 -18.12 10.85 -1.63
C ASP A 70 -18.13 10.54 -0.12
N LEU A 71 -19.18 11.03 0.54
CA LEU A 71 -19.37 10.99 1.98
C LEU A 71 -20.71 10.33 2.33
N PRO A 72 -20.81 9.66 3.50
CA PRO A 72 -22.07 9.11 3.97
C PRO A 72 -23.17 10.18 4.14
N ASP A 73 -24.43 9.74 4.07
CA ASP A 73 -25.58 10.62 4.28
C ASP A 73 -25.48 11.40 5.59
N GLY A 74 -25.75 12.71 5.51
CA GLY A 74 -25.66 13.62 6.66
C GLY A 74 -24.32 14.31 6.83
N PHE A 75 -23.31 13.98 6.02
CA PHE A 75 -22.01 14.66 6.00
C PHE A 75 -21.81 15.48 4.74
N SER A 76 -21.05 16.56 4.87
CA SER A 76 -20.63 17.43 3.76
C SER A 76 -19.15 17.73 3.89
N CYS A 77 -18.44 17.77 2.76
CA CYS A 77 -17.03 18.13 2.74
C CYS A 77 -16.86 19.58 3.25
N PRO A 78 -15.98 19.83 4.25
CA PRO A 78 -15.74 21.18 4.75
C PRO A 78 -15.24 22.13 3.65
N ALA A 79 -15.68 23.38 3.70
CA ALA A 79 -15.22 24.40 2.77
C ALA A 79 -13.69 24.60 2.89
N GLY A 80 -12.99 24.50 1.76
CA GLY A 80 -11.53 24.69 1.69
C GLY A 80 -10.70 23.43 1.97
N ARG A 81 -11.33 22.27 2.20
CA ARG A 81 -10.59 21.01 2.26
C ARG A 81 -10.11 20.62 0.87
N GLU A 82 -8.80 20.46 0.73
CA GLU A 82 -8.14 19.98 -0.50
C GLU A 82 -7.46 18.63 -0.29
N LYS A 83 -7.15 18.26 0.97
CA LYS A 83 -6.45 17.02 1.30
C LYS A 83 -7.42 15.83 1.21
N PRO A 84 -7.07 14.74 0.49
CA PRO A 84 -7.86 13.51 0.49
C PRO A 84 -8.19 13.00 1.90
N TRP A 85 -9.27 12.24 2.03
CA TRP A 85 -9.70 11.72 3.34
C TRP A 85 -8.78 10.64 3.90
N GLY A 86 -7.89 10.05 3.10
CA GLY A 86 -6.91 9.06 3.55
C GLY A 86 -7.05 7.71 2.86
N THR A 87 -6.19 6.75 3.22
CA THR A 87 -6.16 5.42 2.58
C THR A 87 -7.40 4.58 2.88
N GLY A 88 -8.04 4.77 4.04
CA GLY A 88 -9.28 4.10 4.40
C GLY A 88 -10.41 4.44 3.42
N GLN A 89 -10.60 5.73 3.15
CA GLN A 89 -11.62 6.19 2.21
C GLN A 89 -11.26 5.86 0.76
N ALA A 90 -9.96 5.84 0.43
CA ALA A 90 -9.49 5.37 -0.87
C ALA A 90 -9.95 3.92 -1.12
N ILE A 91 -9.67 2.99 -0.20
CA ILE A 91 -10.11 1.60 -0.34
C ILE A 91 -11.64 1.50 -0.37
N LEU A 92 -12.33 2.27 0.48
CA LEU A 92 -13.80 2.26 0.52
C LEU A 92 -14.42 2.64 -0.84
N SER A 93 -13.80 3.53 -1.62
CA SER A 93 -14.27 3.89 -2.98
C SER A 93 -14.29 2.71 -3.97
N ALA A 94 -13.62 1.59 -3.64
CA ALA A 94 -13.60 0.38 -4.44
C ALA A 94 -14.67 -0.66 -4.05
N ALA A 95 -15.50 -0.39 -3.03
CA ALA A 95 -16.41 -1.37 -2.43
C ALA A 95 -17.37 -2.02 -3.44
N ASP A 96 -17.88 -1.27 -4.42
CA ASP A 96 -18.83 -1.79 -5.40
C ASP A 96 -18.20 -2.71 -6.45
N LEU A 97 -16.87 -2.68 -6.59
CA LEU A 97 -16.13 -3.44 -7.61
C LEU A 97 -15.45 -4.70 -7.07
N ILE A 98 -15.39 -4.87 -5.75
CA ILE A 98 -14.63 -5.95 -5.11
C ILE A 98 -15.58 -6.80 -4.27
N GLN A 99 -15.78 -8.06 -4.69
CA GLN A 99 -16.69 -9.01 -4.03
C GLN A 99 -15.97 -10.28 -3.56
N GLU A 100 -14.65 -10.32 -3.71
CA GLU A 100 -13.78 -11.44 -3.36
C GLU A 100 -12.61 -10.95 -2.49
N PRO A 101 -11.84 -11.87 -1.85
CA PRO A 101 -10.62 -11.49 -1.16
C PRO A 101 -9.66 -10.73 -2.08
N PHE A 102 -9.00 -9.72 -1.53
CA PHE A 102 -8.20 -8.78 -2.31
C PHE A 102 -6.96 -8.33 -1.55
N ALA A 103 -5.94 -7.90 -2.31
CA ALA A 103 -4.77 -7.24 -1.75
C ALA A 103 -4.88 -5.72 -1.97
N ALA A 104 -4.53 -4.95 -0.94
CA ALA A 104 -4.36 -3.50 -1.04
C ALA A 104 -2.88 -3.15 -0.86
N ILE A 105 -2.34 -2.39 -1.81
CA ILE A 105 -0.93 -1.97 -1.86
C ILE A 105 -0.80 -0.50 -2.22
N ASN A 106 0.34 0.12 -1.89
CA ASN A 106 0.69 1.43 -2.42
C ASN A 106 1.03 1.34 -3.92
N GLY A 107 0.72 2.39 -4.69
CA GLY A 107 0.97 2.44 -6.13
C GLY A 107 2.42 2.82 -6.52
N ASP A 108 3.27 3.11 -5.55
CA ASP A 108 4.61 3.69 -5.74
C ASP A 108 5.72 2.98 -4.95
N ASP A 109 5.42 1.77 -4.47
CA ASP A 109 6.32 0.87 -3.76
C ASP A 109 6.46 -0.46 -4.51
N PHE A 110 7.68 -1.00 -4.54
CA PHE A 110 7.96 -2.32 -5.07
C PHE A 110 7.95 -3.34 -3.93
N TYR A 111 7.09 -4.36 -4.04
CA TYR A 111 6.90 -5.39 -3.00
C TYR A 111 7.56 -6.72 -3.33
N GLY A 112 7.87 -6.96 -4.62
CA GLY A 112 8.45 -8.19 -5.14
C GLY A 112 7.51 -9.41 -5.15
N ARG A 113 7.73 -10.30 -6.12
CA ARG A 113 6.92 -11.48 -6.41
C ARG A 113 6.52 -12.33 -5.21
N GLU A 114 7.46 -12.62 -4.32
CA GLU A 114 7.21 -13.49 -3.16
C GLU A 114 6.13 -12.91 -2.23
N SER A 115 6.00 -11.59 -2.16
CA SER A 115 4.99 -10.93 -1.34
C SER A 115 3.59 -11.13 -1.92
N PHE A 116 3.42 -11.00 -3.24
CA PHE A 116 2.16 -11.29 -3.93
C PHE A 116 1.79 -12.76 -3.82
N LYS A 117 2.78 -13.65 -3.99
CA LYS A 117 2.60 -15.09 -3.82
C LYS A 117 2.17 -15.45 -2.41
N ALA A 118 2.75 -14.84 -1.38
CA ALA A 118 2.39 -15.11 0.02
C ALA A 118 0.91 -14.77 0.29
N VAL A 119 0.43 -13.63 -0.22
CA VAL A 119 -0.98 -13.23 -0.10
C VAL A 119 -1.89 -14.20 -0.88
N ALA A 120 -1.55 -14.49 -2.14
CA ALA A 120 -2.35 -15.40 -2.97
C ALA A 120 -2.43 -16.82 -2.36
N ASP A 121 -1.30 -17.38 -1.91
CA ASP A 121 -1.24 -18.71 -1.29
C ASP A 121 -2.03 -18.78 0.03
N TYR A 122 -2.24 -17.65 0.72
CA TYR A 122 -3.04 -17.58 1.93
C TYR A 122 -4.54 -17.65 1.61
N TYR A 123 -5.04 -16.78 0.72
CA TYR A 123 -6.47 -16.75 0.36
C TYR A 123 -6.92 -17.93 -0.52
N ASN A 124 -6.03 -18.51 -1.34
CA ASN A 124 -6.32 -19.73 -2.10
C ASN A 124 -6.51 -20.98 -1.23
N LYS A 125 -6.24 -20.90 0.07
CA LYS A 125 -6.52 -21.96 1.06
C LYS A 125 -7.82 -21.70 1.84
N ASP A 126 -8.73 -20.93 1.24
CA ASP A 126 -10.03 -20.55 1.81
C ASP A 126 -9.91 -19.80 3.15
N ALA A 127 -8.83 -19.04 3.34
CA ALA A 127 -8.69 -18.17 4.50
C ALA A 127 -9.67 -16.99 4.42
N ASP A 128 -10.32 -16.68 5.54
CA ASP A 128 -11.33 -15.63 5.68
C ASP A 128 -10.88 -14.45 6.57
N GLN A 129 -9.79 -14.64 7.32
CA GLN A 129 -9.20 -13.60 8.17
C GLN A 129 -8.35 -12.62 7.36
N PHE A 130 -8.23 -11.39 7.85
CA PHE A 130 -7.33 -10.41 7.27
C PHE A 130 -5.86 -10.84 7.38
N SER A 131 -5.02 -10.29 6.52
CA SER A 131 -3.59 -10.57 6.49
C SER A 131 -2.77 -9.33 6.21
N MET A 132 -1.49 -9.34 6.57
CA MET A 132 -0.53 -8.36 6.09
C MET A 132 0.80 -9.03 5.74
N VAL A 133 1.53 -8.45 4.80
CA VAL A 133 2.93 -8.83 4.58
C VAL A 133 3.82 -7.91 5.41
N ALA A 134 4.55 -8.48 6.36
CA ALA A 134 5.53 -7.74 7.15
C ALA A 134 6.90 -7.76 6.47
N PHE A 135 7.58 -6.61 6.51
CA PHE A 135 8.95 -6.43 6.06
C PHE A 135 9.86 -6.14 7.25
N GLN A 136 11.16 -6.30 7.08
CA GLN A 136 12.14 -6.00 8.12
C GLN A 136 12.52 -4.51 8.06
N LEU A 137 12.50 -3.81 9.19
CA LEU A 137 12.67 -2.35 9.25
C LEU A 137 13.92 -1.85 8.52
N ASP A 138 15.09 -2.41 8.79
CA ASP A 138 16.39 -1.98 8.21
C ASP A 138 16.46 -2.09 6.68
N LYS A 139 15.64 -2.96 6.07
CA LYS A 139 15.50 -3.14 4.62
C LYS A 139 14.54 -2.13 4.00
N THR A 140 13.88 -1.30 4.81
CA THR A 140 12.90 -0.32 4.33
C THR A 140 13.34 1.12 4.56
N LEU A 141 14.54 1.37 5.09
CA LEU A 141 15.03 2.73 5.37
C LEU A 141 15.57 3.40 4.09
N SER A 142 15.54 4.74 4.06
CA SER A 142 16.21 5.53 3.01
C SER A 142 17.56 6.04 3.52
N ASN A 143 18.53 6.17 2.61
CA ASN A 143 19.82 6.81 2.88
C ASN A 143 19.74 8.34 2.84
N PHE A 144 18.61 8.92 2.38
CA PHE A 144 18.47 10.37 2.16
C PHE A 144 17.65 11.09 3.23
N GLY A 145 17.14 10.37 4.23
CA GLY A 145 16.47 10.97 5.40
C GLY A 145 15.48 10.05 6.09
N GLY A 146 14.76 10.62 7.06
CA GLY A 146 13.78 9.91 7.88
C GLY A 146 12.54 9.46 7.11
N VAL A 147 12.15 8.20 7.34
CA VAL A 147 10.96 7.59 6.76
C VAL A 147 9.89 7.33 7.81
N THR A 148 8.64 7.11 7.39
CA THR A 148 7.52 6.73 8.26
C THR A 148 7.17 5.27 8.02
N ARG A 149 7.08 4.45 9.06
CA ARG A 149 6.74 3.02 8.96
C ARG A 149 5.73 2.65 10.05
N GLY A 150 4.83 1.70 9.75
CA GLY A 150 3.98 1.09 10.76
C GLY A 150 4.75 0.01 11.52
N LEU A 151 5.35 0.35 12.67
CA LEU A 151 6.03 -0.63 13.52
C LEU A 151 5.00 -1.61 14.07
N CYS A 152 5.26 -2.91 13.90
CA CYS A 152 4.34 -3.97 14.27
C CYS A 152 4.84 -4.68 15.53
N SER A 153 3.92 -4.97 16.45
CA SER A 153 4.12 -5.98 17.49
C SER A 153 3.37 -7.24 17.10
N LEU A 154 3.97 -8.40 17.32
CA LEU A 154 3.39 -9.69 16.94
C LEU A 154 3.10 -10.53 18.17
N GLN A 155 1.95 -11.20 18.17
CA GLN A 155 1.59 -12.21 19.16
C GLN A 155 1.11 -13.47 18.44
N ASP A 156 1.75 -14.61 18.72
CA ASP A 156 1.39 -15.92 18.15
C ASP A 156 1.27 -15.94 16.61
N GLY A 157 2.11 -15.17 15.91
CA GLY A 157 2.12 -15.07 14.44
C GLY A 157 1.02 -14.17 13.86
N LYS A 158 0.25 -13.48 14.72
CA LYS A 158 -0.73 -12.45 14.34
C LYS A 158 -0.20 -11.06 14.71
N LEU A 159 -0.78 -10.06 14.07
CA LEU A 159 -0.54 -8.66 14.40
C LEU A 159 -1.26 -8.35 15.72
N ASP A 160 -0.51 -7.88 16.71
CA ASP A 160 -1.05 -7.42 17.99
C ASP A 160 -1.32 -5.90 17.94
N THR A 161 -0.31 -5.13 17.53
CA THR A 161 -0.42 -3.68 17.40
C THR A 161 0.35 -3.18 16.19
N ILE A 162 -0.14 -2.09 15.60
CA ILE A 162 0.59 -1.34 14.56
C ILE A 162 0.60 0.14 14.93
N ILE A 163 1.81 0.72 14.97
CA ILE A 163 1.98 2.13 15.35
C ILE A 163 2.81 2.84 14.30
N GLU A 164 2.22 3.81 13.61
CA GLU A 164 2.95 4.68 12.70
C GLU A 164 4.03 5.46 13.46
N THR A 165 5.26 5.31 13.00
CA THR A 165 6.43 5.90 13.62
C THR A 165 7.19 6.69 12.57
N ASP A 166 7.25 8.00 12.80
CA ASP A 166 7.89 8.96 11.92
C ASP A 166 9.39 9.08 12.16
N ASN A 167 10.09 9.55 11.12
CA ASN A 167 11.50 9.94 11.14
C ASN A 167 12.45 8.78 11.53
N LEU A 168 12.13 7.58 11.05
CA LEU A 168 13.00 6.41 11.19
C LEU A 168 14.24 6.58 10.30
N GLN A 169 15.43 6.56 10.90
CA GLN A 169 16.70 6.77 10.19
C GLN A 169 17.73 5.72 10.58
N LYS A 170 18.47 5.24 9.58
CA LYS A 170 19.59 4.33 9.80
C LYS A 170 20.73 5.06 10.50
N THR A 171 21.30 4.44 11.53
CA THR A 171 22.46 4.94 12.28
C THR A 171 23.53 3.86 12.38
N ASP A 172 24.71 4.20 12.89
CA ASP A 172 25.80 3.25 13.11
C ASP A 172 25.47 2.19 14.21
N HIS A 173 24.45 2.45 15.02
CA HIS A 173 24.10 1.64 16.20
C HIS A 173 22.70 1.01 16.13
N GLY A 174 22.00 1.14 15.00
CA GLY A 174 20.61 0.67 14.85
C GLY A 174 19.77 1.69 14.08
N VAL A 175 18.52 1.88 14.50
CA VAL A 175 17.57 2.80 13.87
C VAL A 175 17.11 3.84 14.89
N SER A 176 17.27 5.12 14.56
CA SER A 176 16.71 6.20 15.38
C SER A 176 15.27 6.49 14.95
N SER A 177 14.44 6.98 15.87
CA SER A 177 13.06 7.37 15.59
C SER A 177 12.67 8.60 16.41
N ASN A 178 11.51 9.21 16.11
CA ASN A 178 10.93 10.26 16.96
C ASN A 178 10.26 9.71 18.23
N ARG A 179 10.24 8.39 18.41
CA ARG A 179 9.72 7.73 19.61
C ARG A 179 10.89 7.29 20.50
N ASP A 180 10.62 7.25 21.81
CA ASP A 180 11.56 6.74 22.80
C ASP A 180 11.51 5.19 22.83
N VAL A 181 11.96 4.58 21.74
CA VAL A 181 12.06 3.14 21.55
C VAL A 181 13.41 2.79 20.92
N ASP A 182 14.08 1.79 21.49
CA ASP A 182 15.32 1.24 20.92
C ASP A 182 14.97 0.29 19.77
N LEU A 183 15.55 0.55 18.60
CA LEU A 183 15.31 -0.22 17.38
C LEU A 183 16.65 -0.70 16.81
N ASP A 184 16.79 -2.01 16.60
CA ASP A 184 17.99 -2.61 15.99
C ASP A 184 17.85 -2.81 14.47
N GLY A 185 16.63 -2.64 13.94
CA GLY A 185 16.30 -2.76 12.53
C GLY A 185 15.70 -4.11 12.15
N SER A 186 15.65 -5.09 13.06
CA SER A 186 15.01 -6.39 12.82
C SER A 186 13.50 -6.37 13.00
N GLU A 187 12.93 -5.26 13.49
CA GLU A 187 11.53 -5.13 13.82
C GLU A 187 10.65 -5.31 12.57
N PRO A 188 9.50 -6.00 12.69
CA PRO A 188 8.56 -6.11 11.60
C PRO A 188 7.85 -4.77 11.38
N VAL A 189 7.76 -4.35 10.12
CA VAL A 189 7.05 -3.16 9.70
C VAL A 189 6.01 -3.47 8.63
N SER A 190 4.89 -2.74 8.68
CA SER A 190 3.94 -2.68 7.58
C SER A 190 4.41 -1.67 6.54
N MET A 191 4.42 -2.13 5.28
CA MET A 191 4.62 -1.31 4.08
C MET A 191 3.32 -1.10 3.31
N ASN A 192 2.17 -1.17 4.00
CA ASN A 192 0.84 -1.11 3.40
C ASN A 192 0.57 -2.20 2.34
N MET A 193 1.11 -3.41 2.52
CA MET A 193 0.65 -4.58 1.78
C MET A 193 -0.28 -5.41 2.65
N TRP A 194 -1.57 -5.16 2.47
CA TRP A 194 -2.64 -5.79 3.22
C TRP A 194 -3.39 -6.79 2.32
N GLY A 195 -3.91 -7.84 2.94
CA GLY A 195 -4.91 -8.70 2.34
C GLY A 195 -6.17 -8.63 3.18
N PHE A 196 -7.32 -8.55 2.50
CA PHE A 196 -8.61 -8.36 3.12
C PHE A 196 -9.67 -9.22 2.45
N THR A 197 -10.78 -9.42 3.16
CA THR A 197 -12.03 -9.94 2.61
C THR A 197 -13.05 -8.81 2.47
N PRO A 198 -14.15 -8.99 1.71
CA PRO A 198 -15.16 -7.94 1.52
C PRO A 198 -15.80 -7.41 2.81
N SER A 199 -15.71 -8.12 3.95
CA SER A 199 -16.20 -7.63 5.24
C SER A 199 -15.51 -6.32 5.67
N LEU A 200 -14.29 -6.05 5.18
CA LEU A 200 -13.60 -4.78 5.42
C LEU A 200 -14.46 -3.58 5.04
N PHE A 201 -15.23 -3.66 3.95
CA PHE A 201 -16.01 -2.51 3.48
C PHE A 201 -17.10 -2.11 4.47
N ASP A 202 -17.68 -3.05 5.23
CA ASP A 202 -18.66 -2.74 6.25
C ASP A 202 -18.00 -2.00 7.42
N TYR A 203 -16.85 -2.49 7.91
CA TYR A 203 -16.05 -1.79 8.91
C TYR A 203 -15.63 -0.40 8.46
N LEU A 204 -15.17 -0.25 7.21
CA LEU A 204 -14.75 1.04 6.67
C LEU A 204 -15.90 2.04 6.63
N ARG A 205 -17.12 1.61 6.25
CA ARG A 205 -18.29 2.52 6.24
C ARG A 205 -18.64 3.00 7.64
N ASP A 206 -18.73 2.08 8.60
CA ASP A 206 -19.14 2.40 9.97
C ASP A 206 -18.09 3.29 10.66
N MET A 207 -16.82 2.91 10.58
CA MET A 207 -15.74 3.67 11.21
C MET A 207 -15.45 5.00 10.50
N PHE A 208 -15.74 5.12 9.20
CA PHE A 208 -15.60 6.41 8.50
C PHE A 208 -16.65 7.42 9.01
N VAL A 209 -17.87 6.98 9.32
CA VAL A 209 -18.88 7.83 9.95
C VAL A 209 -18.38 8.37 11.29
N ASP A 210 -17.78 7.52 12.13
CA ASP A 210 -17.25 7.95 13.42
C ASP A 210 -16.06 8.89 13.28
N PHE A 211 -15.14 8.59 12.36
CA PHE A 211 -14.05 9.49 12.00
C PHE A 211 -14.55 10.87 11.57
N LEU A 212 -15.61 10.94 10.74
CA LEU A 212 -16.16 12.22 10.27
C LEU A 212 -16.84 13.01 11.39
N LYS A 213 -17.46 12.36 12.38
CA LYS A 213 -18.04 13.05 13.55
C LYS A 213 -16.95 13.71 14.39
N GLU A 214 -15.83 13.03 14.59
CA GLU A 214 -14.75 13.48 15.47
C GLU A 214 -13.81 14.47 14.77
N ASN A 215 -13.37 14.13 13.56
CA ASN A 215 -12.25 14.78 12.87
C ASN A 215 -12.64 15.36 11.50
N GLY A 216 -13.92 15.25 11.10
CA GLY A 216 -14.38 15.64 9.77
C GLY A 216 -14.27 17.13 9.47
N GLN A 217 -14.18 18.01 10.49
CA GLN A 217 -13.98 19.45 10.28
C GLN A 217 -12.51 19.86 10.19
N GLU A 218 -11.58 18.96 10.51
CA GLU A 218 -10.15 19.25 10.45
C GLU A 218 -9.66 19.15 9.01
N MET A 219 -9.02 20.21 8.49
CA MET A 219 -8.63 20.28 7.07
C MET A 219 -7.54 19.27 6.66
N LYS A 220 -6.86 18.65 7.63
CA LYS A 220 -5.71 17.77 7.41
C LYS A 220 -5.83 16.39 8.04
N SER A 221 -6.94 16.10 8.72
CA SER A 221 -7.21 14.78 9.30
C SER A 221 -7.23 13.71 8.21
N GLU A 222 -6.80 12.49 8.54
CA GLU A 222 -6.75 11.37 7.61
C GLU A 222 -7.33 10.11 8.27
N TYR A 223 -8.20 9.44 7.52
CA TYR A 223 -8.77 8.14 7.80
C TYR A 223 -7.87 7.07 7.16
N LEU A 224 -7.03 6.45 7.99
CA LEU A 224 -5.93 5.59 7.57
C LEU A 224 -6.23 4.11 7.84
N ILE A 225 -5.88 3.24 6.88
CA ILE A 225 -6.04 1.78 7.02
C ILE A 225 -5.29 1.21 8.25
N PRO A 226 -4.03 1.58 8.53
CA PRO A 226 -3.35 1.12 9.73
C PRO A 226 -4.13 1.42 11.03
N SER A 227 -4.73 2.60 11.14
CA SER A 227 -5.54 2.97 12.30
C SER A 227 -6.82 2.12 12.40
N VAL A 228 -7.53 1.96 11.29
CA VAL A 228 -8.72 1.10 11.22
C VAL A 228 -8.40 -0.33 11.67
N VAL A 229 -7.36 -0.93 11.08
CA VAL A 229 -6.95 -2.29 11.39
C VAL A 229 -6.54 -2.42 12.86
N ASN A 230 -5.80 -1.44 13.40
CA ASN A 230 -5.42 -1.45 14.80
C ASN A 230 -6.66 -1.44 15.72
N ASP A 231 -7.65 -0.61 15.45
CA ASP A 231 -8.87 -0.54 16.26
C ASP A 231 -9.69 -1.84 16.19
N LEU A 232 -9.75 -2.49 15.03
CA LEU A 232 -10.42 -3.79 14.87
C LEU A 232 -9.72 -4.89 15.68
N ILE A 233 -8.39 -4.90 15.72
CA ILE A 233 -7.60 -5.83 16.54
C ILE A 233 -7.82 -5.55 18.03
N GLN A 234 -7.68 -4.28 18.45
CA GLN A 234 -7.78 -3.89 19.86
C GLN A 234 -9.19 -4.06 20.43
N SER A 235 -10.22 -3.97 19.59
CA SER A 235 -11.62 -4.27 19.98
C SER A 235 -11.98 -5.75 19.91
N GLY A 236 -11.07 -6.61 19.42
CA GLY A 236 -11.28 -8.04 19.26
C GLY A 236 -12.29 -8.41 18.16
N GLN A 237 -12.52 -7.50 17.21
CA GLN A 237 -13.44 -7.72 16.09
C GLN A 237 -12.80 -8.52 14.96
N GLU A 238 -11.49 -8.31 14.72
CA GLU A 238 -10.75 -9.01 13.67
C GLU A 238 -9.37 -9.44 14.15
N ASP A 239 -8.89 -10.54 13.59
CA ASP A 239 -7.51 -11.00 13.71
C ASP A 239 -6.78 -10.73 12.38
N VAL A 240 -5.52 -10.29 12.44
CA VAL A 240 -4.70 -10.11 11.23
C VAL A 240 -3.53 -11.08 11.25
N HIS A 241 -3.48 -11.98 10.27
CA HIS A 241 -2.37 -12.91 10.10
C HIS A 241 -1.15 -12.23 9.46
N VAL A 242 0.05 -12.45 10.02
CA VAL A 242 1.27 -11.86 9.48
C VAL A 242 2.00 -12.84 8.57
N LEU A 243 1.94 -12.54 7.28
CA LEU A 243 2.65 -13.24 6.22
C LEU A 243 4.09 -12.74 6.16
N ARG A 244 5.02 -13.68 5.98
CA ARG A 244 6.45 -13.37 5.82
C ARG A 244 6.81 -13.46 4.35
N SER A 245 7.48 -12.44 3.85
CA SER A 245 8.08 -12.43 2.52
C SER A 245 9.61 -12.35 2.64
N ALA A 246 10.30 -13.10 1.79
CA ALA A 246 11.74 -12.94 1.60
C ALA A 246 12.07 -11.86 0.56
N ALA A 247 11.04 -11.24 -0.07
CA ALA A 247 11.24 -10.20 -1.06
C ALA A 247 11.91 -8.96 -0.46
N SER A 248 12.73 -8.32 -1.29
CA SER A 248 13.20 -6.97 -1.01
C SER A 248 12.08 -5.97 -1.30
N TRP A 249 11.81 -5.10 -0.35
CA TRP A 249 11.00 -3.90 -0.56
C TRP A 249 11.90 -2.74 -0.95
N PHE A 250 11.49 -1.94 -1.93
CA PHE A 250 12.09 -0.64 -2.20
C PHE A 250 11.06 0.31 -2.80
N GLY A 251 11.17 1.59 -2.48
CA GLY A 251 10.22 2.61 -2.92
C GLY A 251 10.89 3.98 -2.99
N VAL A 252 10.32 4.89 -3.78
CA VAL A 252 10.93 6.22 -4.01
C VAL A 252 10.45 7.21 -2.93
N THR A 253 11.08 7.27 -1.75
CA THR A 253 10.62 8.23 -0.71
C THR A 253 11.06 9.66 -1.02
N TYR A 254 12.30 9.79 -1.50
CA TYR A 254 12.95 11.01 -1.95
C TYR A 254 13.21 10.97 -3.46
N LYS A 255 13.44 12.12 -4.09
CA LYS A 255 13.73 12.16 -5.54
C LYS A 255 15.03 11.40 -5.87
N GLU A 256 15.96 11.43 -4.94
CA GLU A 256 17.25 10.79 -4.96
C GLU A 256 17.15 9.25 -4.87
N ASP A 257 16.06 8.70 -4.31
CA ASP A 257 15.82 7.26 -4.26
C ASP A 257 15.56 6.66 -5.66
N LYS A 258 15.16 7.48 -6.65
CA LYS A 258 14.82 6.97 -8.00
C LYS A 258 15.99 6.23 -8.64
N SER A 259 17.21 6.78 -8.57
CA SER A 259 18.40 6.14 -9.14
C SER A 259 18.72 4.81 -8.46
N PHE A 260 18.45 4.70 -7.16
CA PHE A 260 18.59 3.46 -6.41
C PHE A 260 17.57 2.42 -6.87
N VAL A 261 16.28 2.80 -6.96
CA VAL A 261 15.20 1.91 -7.44
C VAL A 261 15.46 1.40 -8.85
N MET A 262 15.91 2.27 -9.77
CA MET A 262 16.30 1.87 -11.13
C MET A 262 17.44 0.85 -11.13
N GLY A 263 18.44 1.05 -10.25
CA GLY A 263 19.56 0.12 -10.11
C GLY A 263 19.13 -1.25 -9.61
N GLU A 264 18.25 -1.31 -8.61
CA GLU A 264 17.71 -2.57 -8.09
C GLU A 264 16.86 -3.31 -9.13
N ILE A 265 16.02 -2.60 -9.87
CA ILE A 265 15.25 -3.19 -10.98
C ILE A 265 16.17 -3.75 -12.07
N GLN A 266 17.21 -3.00 -12.47
CA GLN A 266 18.18 -3.48 -13.44
C GLN A 266 18.89 -4.74 -12.95
N ASN A 267 19.23 -4.81 -11.66
CA ASN A 267 19.82 -5.99 -11.05
C ASN A 267 18.87 -7.20 -11.11
N LEU A 268 17.59 -7.01 -10.83
CA LEU A 268 16.57 -8.06 -10.92
C LEU A 268 16.43 -8.57 -12.37
N VAL A 269 16.43 -7.68 -13.36
CA VAL A 269 16.40 -8.04 -14.79
C VAL A 269 17.67 -8.81 -15.19
N HIS A 270 18.86 -8.35 -14.80
CA HIS A 270 20.12 -9.05 -15.08
C HIS A 270 20.21 -10.44 -14.45
N ARG A 271 19.57 -10.65 -13.29
CA ARG A 271 19.46 -11.98 -12.65
C ARG A 271 18.41 -12.88 -13.29
N GLY A 272 17.65 -12.38 -14.27
CA GLY A 272 16.58 -13.11 -14.94
C GLY A 272 15.31 -13.26 -14.11
N GLU A 273 15.15 -12.47 -13.04
CA GLU A 273 13.93 -12.48 -12.22
C GLU A 273 12.76 -11.81 -12.96
N TYR A 274 13.05 -10.81 -13.81
CA TYR A 274 12.10 -10.15 -14.69
C TYR A 274 12.65 -10.10 -16.12
N PRO A 275 11.77 -10.15 -17.14
CA PRO A 275 12.18 -9.83 -18.51
C PRO A 275 12.53 -8.35 -18.65
N GLU A 276 13.33 -8.00 -19.68
CA GLU A 276 13.62 -6.59 -20.02
C GLU A 276 12.37 -5.79 -20.38
N LYS A 277 11.32 -6.47 -20.87
CA LYS A 277 10.02 -5.88 -21.17
C LYS A 277 8.93 -6.71 -20.49
N LEU A 278 8.23 -6.11 -19.52
CA LEU A 278 7.22 -6.83 -18.73
C LEU A 278 6.00 -7.25 -19.54
N PHE A 279 5.50 -6.33 -20.37
CA PHE A 279 4.28 -6.51 -21.15
C PHE A 279 4.58 -6.29 -22.64
N GLY A 280 4.74 -7.39 -23.39
CA GLY A 280 4.59 -7.53 -24.86
C GLY A 280 5.21 -6.44 -25.73
#